data_AF-A0ABD7MLP8-F1
#
_entry.id   AF-A0ABD7MLP8-F1
#
_cell.length_a   1.000
_cell.length_b   1.000
_cell.length_c   1.000
_cell.angle_alpha   90.00
_cell.angle_beta   90.00
_cell.angle_gamma   90.00
#
_symmetry.space_group_name_H-M   'P 1'
#
loop_
_entity.id
_entity.type
_entity.pdbx_description
1 polymer ?
#
loop_
_entity_poly.entity_id
_entity_poly.type
_entity_poly.pdbx_seq_one_letter_code
_entity_poly.pdbx_strand_id
1 'polypeptide(L)'
;MSQTISSEILHALTTCLSAAFTRGLSGVEPQWNRIASEVPSSSASNTYGWMKDLPDIKEWVGERQLATLDGYGYTITNKLWESSIRVKREHIEDDQIGQYSITAERYGRMTAVFPDKLCYALLCAGFNTLCFDGQNFFDEDHPLGDGTYSNVVGTPASDKGEPWFLIDESQVLKPIIWQTRRAFKFEALDDLNSEHTFKNHEFLYGVDGRCNAGFGFWQTAVGSHAALTVENYKKANELLRGMKGTNGEPLGIRPTTLVVGPKNRADAKLIIDAMLVNGGDSNIWYKDVKIVDSPYITTPA
;
A
#
# COMPACT_ATOMS: atom_id res chain seq x y z
N MET A 1 34.71 -8.41 -31.12
CA MET A 1 35.79 -9.07 -30.35
C MET A 1 35.18 -9.46 -29.02
N SER A 2 35.12 -10.76 -28.71
CA SER A 2 34.71 -11.24 -27.38
C SER A 2 35.62 -10.58 -26.34
N GLN A 3 35.07 -9.81 -25.41
CA GLN A 3 35.86 -9.33 -24.29
C GLN A 3 36.15 -10.52 -23.37
N THR A 4 37.42 -10.76 -23.08
CA THR A 4 37.79 -11.76 -22.07
C THR A 4 37.34 -11.24 -20.70
N ILE A 5 36.35 -11.88 -20.09
CA ILE A 5 35.89 -11.51 -18.74
C ILE A 5 37.04 -11.67 -17.73
N SER A 6 37.31 -10.60 -16.98
CA SER A 6 38.21 -10.58 -15.82
C SER A 6 37.44 -10.14 -14.56
N SER A 7 38.03 -10.37 -13.39
CA SER A 7 37.45 -9.93 -12.11
C SER A 7 37.25 -8.41 -12.07
N GLU A 8 38.13 -7.63 -12.69
CA GLU A 8 38.00 -6.16 -12.78
C GLU A 8 36.80 -5.74 -13.63
N ILE A 9 36.56 -6.42 -14.77
CA ILE A 9 35.40 -6.16 -15.64
C ILE A 9 34.09 -6.50 -14.91
N LEU A 10 34.05 -7.62 -14.19
CA LEU A 10 32.88 -8.02 -13.41
C LEU A 10 32.61 -7.06 -12.25
N HIS A 11 33.65 -6.58 -11.57
CA HIS A 11 33.49 -5.57 -10.53
C HIS A 11 32.94 -4.25 -11.09
N ALA A 12 33.46 -3.80 -12.24
CA ALA A 12 32.94 -2.63 -12.94
C ALA A 12 31.48 -2.83 -13.39
N LEU A 13 31.15 -4.01 -13.92
CA LEU A 13 29.80 -4.39 -14.30
C LEU A 13 28.85 -4.35 -13.09
N THR A 14 29.19 -5.01 -11.98
CA THR A 14 28.37 -4.99 -10.76
C THR A 14 28.16 -3.57 -10.23
N THR A 15 29.17 -2.71 -10.32
CA THR A 15 29.03 -1.29 -9.97
C THR A 15 28.03 -0.58 -10.89
N CYS A 16 28.10 -0.81 -12.20
CA CYS A 16 27.17 -0.28 -13.18
C CYS A 16 25.73 -0.80 -12.98
N LEU A 17 25.57 -2.10 -12.70
CA LEU A 17 24.28 -2.72 -12.41
C LEU A 17 23.69 -2.16 -11.11
N SER A 18 24.49 -1.97 -10.07
CA SER A 18 24.07 -1.35 -8.80
C SER A 18 23.62 0.10 -9.00
N ALA A 19 24.34 0.87 -9.82
CA ALA A 19 23.93 2.22 -10.20
C ALA A 19 22.62 2.21 -11.01
N ALA A 20 22.46 1.26 -11.93
CA ALA A 20 21.22 1.10 -12.71
C ALA A 20 20.02 0.73 -11.84
N PHE A 21 20.20 -0.21 -10.92
CA PHE A 21 19.21 -0.53 -9.89
C PHE A 21 18.81 0.71 -9.09
N THR A 22 19.79 1.50 -8.64
CA THR A 22 19.52 2.73 -7.87
C THR A 22 18.72 3.75 -8.68
N ARG A 23 19.04 3.93 -9.98
CA ARG A 23 18.24 4.79 -10.88
C ARG A 23 16.81 4.30 -11.03
N GLY A 24 16.63 2.99 -11.18
CA GLY A 24 15.30 2.39 -11.27
C GLY A 24 14.49 2.57 -10.00
N LEU A 25 15.13 2.42 -8.84
CA LEU A 25 14.54 2.57 -7.52
C LEU A 25 14.05 4.00 -7.27
N SER A 26 14.79 5.02 -7.74
CA SER A 26 14.39 6.42 -7.61
C SER A 26 13.57 6.96 -8.79
N GLY A 27 13.47 6.21 -9.89
CA GLY A 27 12.80 6.63 -11.12
C GLY A 27 11.27 6.54 -11.11
N VAL A 28 10.67 6.13 -10.00
CA VAL A 28 9.22 6.06 -9.81
C VAL A 28 8.83 6.54 -8.42
N GLU A 29 7.71 7.25 -8.35
CA GLU A 29 7.10 7.67 -7.09
C GLU A 29 5.93 6.73 -6.78
N PRO A 30 6.10 5.80 -5.82
CA PRO A 30 5.03 4.89 -5.45
C PRO A 30 3.98 5.61 -4.59
N GLN A 31 2.74 5.13 -4.59
CA GLN A 31 1.59 5.81 -3.99
C GLN A 31 1.06 5.12 -2.72
N TRP A 32 1.67 4.03 -2.25
CA TRP A 32 1.22 3.28 -1.06
C TRP A 32 1.10 4.18 0.17
N ASN A 33 1.97 5.18 0.30
CA ASN A 33 1.98 6.12 1.42
C ASN A 33 0.72 6.99 1.48
N ARG A 34 -0.09 7.03 0.41
CA ARG A 34 -1.41 7.67 0.40
C ARG A 34 -2.46 6.89 1.18
N ILE A 35 -2.31 5.56 1.25
CA ILE A 35 -3.28 4.65 1.89
C ILE A 35 -2.72 3.92 3.12
N ALA A 36 -1.40 3.97 3.32
CA ALA A 36 -0.73 3.19 4.35
C ALA A 36 0.23 4.01 5.21
N SER A 37 0.33 3.64 6.47
CA SER A 37 1.33 4.14 7.43
C SER A 37 2.50 3.17 7.51
N GLU A 38 3.73 3.67 7.42
CA GLU A 38 4.92 2.85 7.59
C GLU A 38 5.17 2.54 9.06
N VAL A 39 5.41 1.27 9.38
CA VAL A 39 5.78 0.83 10.72
C VAL A 39 7.04 -0.04 10.64
N PRO A 40 8.17 0.40 11.21
CA PRO A 40 9.38 -0.41 11.24
C PRO A 40 9.22 -1.63 12.15
N SER A 41 9.87 -2.73 11.79
CA SER A 41 9.82 -4.01 12.50
C SER A 41 11.22 -4.58 12.72
N SER A 42 11.50 -5.00 13.95
CA SER A 42 12.75 -5.68 14.34
C SER A 42 12.55 -7.19 14.62
N SER A 43 11.31 -7.66 14.75
CA SER A 43 10.91 -9.01 15.15
C SER A 43 10.28 -9.82 14.01
N ALA A 44 10.13 -11.14 14.19
CA ALA A 44 9.63 -12.02 13.11
C ALA A 44 8.20 -11.65 12.69
N SER A 45 7.46 -11.08 13.63
CA SER A 45 6.14 -10.50 13.49
C SER A 45 6.01 -9.33 14.46
N ASN A 46 5.11 -8.38 14.18
CA ASN A 46 4.68 -7.40 15.17
C ASN A 46 3.24 -7.73 15.57
N THR A 47 2.97 -7.71 16.87
CA THR A 47 1.62 -7.76 17.40
C THR A 47 1.14 -6.34 17.62
N TYR A 48 0.05 -6.00 16.96
CA TYR A 48 -0.62 -4.72 17.13
C TYR A 48 -1.80 -4.93 18.07
N GLY A 49 -1.62 -4.47 19.30
CA GLY A 49 -2.72 -4.34 20.26
C GLY A 49 -3.37 -2.99 20.04
N TRP A 50 -4.44 -2.94 19.25
CA TRP A 50 -5.21 -1.72 19.11
C TRP A 50 -6.25 -1.67 20.20
N MET A 51 -6.25 -0.55 20.90
CA MET A 51 -7.26 -0.25 21.90
C MET A 51 -8.58 0.00 21.16
N LYS A 52 -9.67 -0.58 21.67
CA LYS A 52 -11.02 -0.41 21.10
C LYS A 52 -11.42 1.06 21.01
N ASP A 53 -10.94 1.89 21.94
CA ASP A 53 -11.05 3.35 21.92
C ASP A 53 -9.99 3.98 22.83
N LEU A 54 -9.53 5.19 22.52
CA LEU A 54 -8.67 5.98 23.40
C LEU A 54 -9.51 7.07 24.08
N PRO A 55 -9.32 7.34 25.38
CA PRO A 55 -10.02 8.43 26.03
C PRO A 55 -9.56 9.78 25.46
N ASP A 56 -10.52 10.68 25.24
CA ASP A 56 -10.24 12.04 24.79
C ASP A 56 -9.35 12.83 25.75
N ILE A 57 -8.61 13.79 25.18
CA ILE A 57 -7.88 14.80 25.94
C ILE A 57 -8.90 15.74 26.59
N LYS A 58 -8.97 15.74 27.92
CA LYS A 58 -9.87 16.58 28.72
C LYS A 58 -9.09 17.60 29.52
N GLU A 59 -9.77 18.68 29.90
CA GLU A 59 -9.21 19.69 30.80
C GLU A 59 -8.78 19.04 32.14
N TRP A 60 -7.61 19.44 32.63
CA TRP A 60 -7.06 18.91 33.88
C TRP A 60 -7.77 19.56 35.07
N VAL A 61 -8.82 18.89 35.58
CA VAL A 61 -9.65 19.39 36.68
C VAL A 61 -9.40 18.72 38.04
N GLY A 62 -8.38 17.85 38.14
CA GLY A 62 -8.08 17.12 39.37
C GLY A 62 -7.10 15.95 39.20
N GLU A 63 -7.29 14.88 39.95
CA GLU A 63 -6.52 13.63 39.79
C GLU A 63 -6.70 13.02 38.39
N ARG A 64 -5.72 12.23 37.95
CA ARG A 64 -5.76 11.58 36.63
C ARG A 64 -6.95 10.63 36.53
N GLN A 65 -7.83 10.89 35.57
CA GLN A 65 -8.94 10.00 35.23
C GLN A 65 -8.43 8.91 34.29
N LEU A 66 -7.99 7.78 34.86
CA LEU A 66 -7.45 6.64 34.12
C LEU A 66 -8.58 5.77 33.57
N ALA A 67 -8.69 5.67 32.24
CA ALA A 67 -9.64 4.77 31.59
C ALA A 67 -9.11 3.32 31.60
N THR A 68 -10.02 2.36 31.75
CA THR A 68 -9.75 0.94 31.47
C THR A 68 -9.96 0.68 29.99
N LEU A 69 -8.99 0.03 29.35
CA LEU A 69 -8.96 -0.17 27.91
C LEU A 69 -9.12 -1.66 27.61
N ASP A 70 -10.12 -2.01 26.79
CA ASP A 70 -10.22 -3.31 26.13
C ASP A 70 -9.50 -3.25 24.78
N GLY A 71 -8.74 -4.28 24.44
CA GLY A 71 -7.88 -4.30 23.26
C GLY A 71 -8.13 -5.49 22.35
N TYR A 72 -8.02 -5.25 21.05
CA TYR A 72 -7.93 -6.28 20.03
C TYR A 72 -6.48 -6.45 19.59
N GLY A 73 -6.02 -7.70 19.52
CA GLY A 73 -4.68 -8.03 19.07
C GLY A 73 -4.73 -8.74 17.72
N TYR A 74 -3.97 -8.26 16.74
CA TYR A 74 -3.61 -9.08 15.59
C TYR A 74 -2.12 -8.97 15.28
N THR A 75 -1.62 -9.95 14.53
CA THR A 75 -0.20 -10.10 14.27
C THR A 75 0.09 -9.98 12.78
N ILE A 76 0.99 -9.07 12.41
CA ILE A 76 1.54 -9.00 11.05
C ILE A 76 2.88 -9.75 11.04
N THR A 77 2.87 -10.95 10.48
CA THR A 77 4.10 -11.74 10.26
C THR A 77 4.89 -11.19 9.07
N ASN A 78 6.17 -10.89 9.27
CA ASN A 78 7.05 -10.45 8.19
C ASN A 78 7.28 -11.58 7.19
N LYS A 79 7.06 -11.31 5.90
CA LYS A 79 7.33 -12.26 4.82
C LYS A 79 8.67 -11.95 4.16
N LEU A 80 9.37 -13.00 3.76
CA LEU A 80 10.59 -12.92 2.96
C LEU A 80 10.19 -12.90 1.49
N TRP A 81 10.73 -11.95 0.74
CA TRP A 81 10.47 -11.76 -0.68
C TRP A 81 11.80 -11.77 -1.43
N GLU A 82 11.83 -12.40 -2.60
CA GLU A 82 12.99 -12.41 -3.47
C GLU A 82 12.58 -12.38 -4.95
N SER A 83 13.47 -11.88 -5.78
CA SER A 83 13.43 -12.08 -7.23
C SER A 83 14.85 -12.21 -7.74
N SER A 84 15.19 -13.39 -8.25
CA SER A 84 16.54 -13.74 -8.69
C SER A 84 16.57 -14.29 -10.11
N ILE A 85 17.64 -14.01 -10.86
CA ILE A 85 17.91 -14.53 -12.19
C ILE A 85 19.28 -15.18 -12.25
N ARG A 86 19.42 -16.13 -13.18
CA ARG A 86 20.70 -16.71 -13.59
C ARG A 86 21.05 -16.18 -14.96
N VAL A 87 22.31 -15.83 -15.14
CA VAL A 87 22.82 -15.32 -16.39
C VAL A 87 24.04 -16.13 -16.78
N LYS A 88 23.97 -16.76 -17.96
CA LYS A 88 25.10 -17.47 -18.53
C LYS A 88 26.28 -16.54 -18.73
N ARG A 89 27.49 -17.03 -18.44
CA ARG A 89 28.72 -16.26 -18.60
C ARG A 89 28.86 -15.73 -20.02
N GLU A 90 28.59 -16.56 -21.02
CA GLU A 90 28.70 -16.20 -22.44
C GLU A 90 27.80 -15.01 -22.78
N HIS A 91 26.61 -14.92 -22.16
CA HIS A 91 25.72 -13.79 -22.42
C HIS A 91 26.24 -12.47 -21.84
N ILE A 92 27.09 -12.48 -20.82
CA ILE A 92 27.77 -11.30 -20.30
C ILE A 92 28.97 -10.96 -21.19
N GLU A 93 29.70 -11.96 -21.67
CA GLU A 93 30.80 -11.80 -22.64
C GLU A 93 30.30 -11.14 -23.95
N ASP A 94 29.07 -11.48 -24.33
CA ASP A 94 28.39 -11.00 -25.54
C ASP A 94 27.51 -9.75 -25.31
N ASP A 95 27.44 -9.18 -24.10
CA ASP A 95 26.60 -8.00 -23.83
C ASP A 95 27.20 -6.72 -24.42
N GLN A 96 26.92 -6.48 -25.70
CA GLN A 96 27.39 -5.31 -26.43
C GLN A 96 26.47 -4.08 -26.31
N ILE A 97 25.26 -4.26 -25.78
CA ILE A 97 24.22 -3.21 -25.76
C ILE A 97 23.82 -2.80 -24.33
N GLY A 98 24.40 -3.40 -23.30
CA GLY A 98 24.12 -3.08 -21.90
C GLY A 98 22.77 -3.59 -21.42
N GLN A 99 22.27 -4.71 -21.96
CA GLN A 99 20.93 -5.24 -21.66
C GLN A 99 20.73 -5.57 -20.17
N TYR A 100 21.81 -5.93 -19.48
CA TYR A 100 21.74 -6.23 -18.04
C TYR A 100 21.59 -4.96 -17.19
N SER A 101 22.08 -3.82 -17.67
CA SER A 101 21.81 -2.54 -17.01
C SER A 101 20.32 -2.18 -17.06
N ILE A 102 19.65 -2.42 -18.20
CA ILE A 102 18.19 -2.25 -18.32
C ILE A 102 17.45 -3.19 -17.36
N THR A 103 17.92 -4.43 -17.23
CA THR A 103 17.34 -5.42 -16.32
C THR A 103 17.49 -5.02 -14.85
N ALA A 104 18.68 -4.55 -14.44
CA ALA A 104 18.93 -4.06 -13.09
C ALA A 104 18.09 -2.82 -12.77
N GLU A 105 17.96 -1.88 -13.72
CA GLU A 105 17.07 -0.72 -13.58
C GLU A 105 15.60 -1.13 -13.43
N ARG A 106 15.16 -2.15 -14.16
CA ARG A 106 13.81 -2.73 -13.98
C ARG A 106 13.63 -3.34 -12.59
N TYR A 107 14.64 -4.02 -12.04
CA TYR A 107 14.57 -4.50 -10.65
C TYR A 107 14.45 -3.38 -9.63
N GLY A 108 15.18 -2.28 -9.84
CA GLY A 108 15.04 -1.07 -9.02
C GLY A 108 13.60 -0.56 -9.03
N ARG A 109 13.02 -0.38 -10.23
CA ARG A 109 11.63 0.07 -10.40
C ARG A 109 10.63 -0.89 -9.75
N MET A 110 10.80 -2.20 -9.95
CA MET A 110 9.94 -3.21 -9.35
C MET A 110 9.98 -3.17 -7.83
N THR A 111 11.17 -2.95 -7.26
CA THR A 111 11.39 -2.82 -5.82
C THR A 111 10.68 -1.59 -5.26
N ALA A 112 10.80 -0.44 -5.94
CA ALA A 112 10.14 0.80 -5.52
C ALA A 112 8.60 0.68 -5.51
N VAL A 113 8.03 -0.01 -6.50
CA VAL A 113 6.57 -0.21 -6.65
C VAL A 113 6.04 -1.40 -5.84
N PHE A 114 6.92 -2.21 -5.25
CA PHE A 114 6.51 -3.40 -4.50
C PHE A 114 5.53 -3.10 -3.34
N PRO A 115 5.69 -2.03 -2.54
CA PRO A 115 4.73 -1.68 -1.51
C PRO A 115 3.35 -1.35 -2.08
N ASP A 116 3.25 -0.67 -3.23
CA ASP A 116 1.95 -0.39 -3.88
C ASP A 116 1.21 -1.69 -4.17
N LYS A 117 1.90 -2.69 -4.73
CA LYS A 117 1.31 -3.99 -5.03
C LYS A 117 0.74 -4.66 -3.80
N LEU A 118 1.45 -4.66 -2.68
CA LEU A 118 0.99 -5.30 -1.45
C LEU A 118 -0.12 -4.50 -0.75
N CYS A 119 0.04 -3.19 -0.63
CA CYS A 119 -0.90 -2.34 0.09
C CYS A 119 -2.25 -2.20 -0.65
N TYR A 120 -2.24 -1.95 -1.97
CA TYR A 120 -3.49 -1.84 -2.73
C TYR A 120 -4.19 -3.19 -2.90
N ALA A 121 -3.44 -4.29 -3.08
CA ALA A 121 -4.05 -5.62 -3.10
C ALA A 121 -4.73 -5.95 -1.77
N LEU A 122 -4.08 -5.62 -0.63
CA LEU A 122 -4.70 -5.81 0.68
C LEU A 122 -5.93 -4.92 0.88
N LEU A 123 -5.88 -3.65 0.45
CA LEU A 123 -7.04 -2.75 0.48
C LEU A 123 -8.21 -3.36 -0.29
N CYS A 124 -7.99 -3.84 -1.53
CA CYS A 124 -9.03 -4.50 -2.31
C CYS A 124 -9.52 -5.81 -1.66
N ALA A 125 -8.65 -6.55 -0.99
CA ALA A 125 -9.02 -7.75 -0.25
C ALA A 125 -9.83 -7.45 1.04
N GLY A 126 -9.91 -6.19 1.47
CA GLY A 126 -10.60 -5.77 2.69
C GLY A 126 -12.08 -6.11 2.74
N PHE A 127 -12.76 -6.24 1.59
CA PHE A 127 -14.16 -6.68 1.53
C PHE A 127 -14.37 -8.15 1.93
N ASN A 128 -13.30 -8.95 1.97
CA ASN A 128 -13.37 -10.40 2.22
C ASN A 128 -12.33 -10.89 3.24
N THR A 129 -11.65 -9.98 3.93
CA THR A 129 -10.60 -10.32 4.88
C THR A 129 -10.90 -9.68 6.21
N LEU A 130 -10.94 -10.50 7.26
CA LEU A 130 -11.19 -10.03 8.62
C LEU A 130 -10.10 -9.06 9.07
N CYS A 131 -10.52 -8.00 9.75
CA CYS A 131 -9.64 -7.07 10.46
C CYS A 131 -9.68 -7.35 11.97
N PHE A 132 -9.16 -6.42 12.77
CA PHE A 132 -8.84 -6.66 14.17
C PHE A 132 -10.06 -6.87 15.07
N ASP A 133 -11.24 -6.39 14.68
CA ASP A 133 -12.48 -6.52 15.42
C ASP A 133 -13.29 -7.79 15.06
N GLY A 134 -12.78 -8.61 14.14
CA GLY A 134 -13.43 -9.84 13.70
C GLY A 134 -14.44 -9.68 12.56
N GLN A 135 -14.66 -8.47 12.06
CA GLN A 135 -15.42 -8.20 10.83
C GLN A 135 -14.49 -8.08 9.62
N ASN A 136 -15.00 -8.18 8.40
CA ASN A 136 -14.21 -7.80 7.22
C ASN A 136 -13.76 -6.34 7.34
N PHE A 137 -12.63 -5.95 6.74
CA PHE A 137 -12.15 -4.57 6.83
C PHE A 137 -13.14 -3.55 6.23
N PHE A 138 -13.89 -3.97 5.20
CA PHE A 138 -15.00 -3.21 4.64
C PHE A 138 -16.30 -3.96 4.90
N ASP A 139 -17.04 -3.51 5.90
CA ASP A 139 -18.20 -4.21 6.45
C ASP A 139 -19.27 -3.21 6.93
N GLU A 140 -20.49 -3.70 7.10
CA GLU A 140 -21.60 -2.89 7.58
C GLU A 140 -21.68 -2.87 9.12
N ASP A 141 -21.01 -3.82 9.78
CA ASP A 141 -21.27 -4.18 11.16
C ASP A 141 -20.05 -4.03 12.11
N HIS A 142 -19.24 -2.98 11.97
CA HIS A 142 -18.10 -2.77 12.85
C HIS A 142 -18.50 -2.32 14.27
N PRO A 143 -18.11 -3.05 15.34
CA PRO A 143 -18.44 -2.69 16.71
C PRO A 143 -17.55 -1.55 17.23
N LEU A 144 -18.15 -0.44 17.69
CA LEU A 144 -17.44 0.68 18.31
C LEU A 144 -18.27 1.27 19.46
N GLY A 145 -17.70 1.25 20.67
CA GLY A 145 -18.44 1.56 21.90
C GLY A 145 -19.66 0.66 22.08
N ASP A 146 -20.82 1.29 22.26
CA ASP A 146 -22.13 0.62 22.41
C ASP A 146 -22.90 0.49 21.08
N GLY A 147 -22.30 0.95 19.97
CA GLY A 147 -22.92 0.98 18.65
C GLY A 147 -22.19 0.17 17.60
N THR A 148 -22.77 0.20 16.40
CA THR A 148 -22.24 -0.45 15.21
C THR A 148 -22.17 0.57 14.07
N TYR A 149 -21.08 0.56 13.31
CA TYR A 149 -20.85 1.47 12.19
C TYR A 149 -20.53 0.71 10.91
N SER A 150 -21.04 1.23 9.80
CA SER A 150 -20.68 0.79 8.45
C SER A 150 -19.56 1.65 7.89
N ASN A 151 -18.63 1.00 7.19
CA ASN A 151 -17.65 1.69 6.35
C ASN A 151 -17.74 1.24 4.88
N VAL A 152 -18.94 0.84 4.44
CA VAL A 152 -19.19 0.40 3.07
C VAL A 152 -20.38 1.14 2.44
N VAL A 153 -20.25 1.48 1.16
CA VAL A 153 -21.39 1.97 0.35
C VAL A 153 -21.79 0.91 -0.65
N GLY A 154 -23.09 0.65 -0.75
CA GLY A 154 -23.64 -0.43 -1.56
C GLY A 154 -23.64 -1.75 -0.80
N THR A 155 -23.69 -2.87 -1.51
CA THR A 155 -23.76 -4.20 -0.93
C THR A 155 -22.62 -5.05 -1.49
N PRO A 156 -21.50 -5.22 -0.75
CA PRO A 156 -20.30 -5.93 -1.25
C PRO A 156 -20.58 -7.35 -1.80
N ALA A 157 -21.58 -8.03 -1.25
CA ALA A 157 -21.99 -9.36 -1.70
C ALA A 157 -22.51 -9.36 -3.15
N SER A 158 -23.26 -8.34 -3.57
CA SER A 158 -23.90 -8.27 -4.89
C SER A 158 -23.21 -7.31 -5.86
N ASP A 159 -22.60 -6.24 -5.36
CA ASP A 159 -21.92 -5.26 -6.19
C ASP A 159 -20.58 -5.83 -6.69
N LYS A 160 -20.35 -5.76 -8.00
CA LYS A 160 -19.16 -6.32 -8.67
C LYS A 160 -18.41 -5.28 -9.51
N GLY A 161 -18.68 -3.99 -9.28
CA GLY A 161 -17.93 -2.91 -9.92
C GLY A 161 -16.44 -2.96 -9.53
N GLU A 162 -15.60 -2.24 -10.28
CA GLU A 162 -14.25 -1.95 -9.80
C GLU A 162 -14.36 -1.17 -8.49
N PRO A 163 -13.64 -1.58 -7.42
CA PRO A 163 -13.79 -0.92 -6.15
C PRO A 163 -13.23 0.51 -6.20
N TRP A 164 -13.76 1.36 -5.35
CA TRP A 164 -13.20 2.68 -5.04
C TRP A 164 -13.27 2.93 -3.54
N PHE A 165 -12.39 3.79 -3.06
CA PHE A 165 -12.21 4.01 -1.62
C PHE A 165 -12.12 5.50 -1.31
N LEU A 166 -12.77 5.92 -0.24
CA LEU A 166 -12.64 7.27 0.32
C LEU A 166 -11.89 7.17 1.65
N ILE A 167 -10.74 7.86 1.74
CA ILE A 167 -9.78 7.69 2.84
C ILE A 167 -9.46 9.03 3.50
N ASP A 168 -9.26 8.99 4.81
CA ASP A 168 -8.59 10.04 5.57
C ASP A 168 -7.09 9.77 5.68
N GLU A 169 -6.30 10.50 4.89
CA GLU A 169 -4.84 10.42 4.88
C GLU A 169 -4.18 11.24 5.99
N SER A 170 -4.95 12.04 6.73
CA SER A 170 -4.46 12.95 7.77
C SER A 170 -4.30 12.28 9.13
N GLN A 171 -4.81 11.05 9.27
CA GLN A 171 -4.70 10.26 10.50
C GLN A 171 -3.30 9.67 10.69
N VAL A 172 -2.92 9.48 11.96
CA VAL A 172 -1.62 8.88 12.34
C VAL A 172 -1.50 7.46 11.79
N LEU A 173 -2.58 6.69 11.90
CA LEU A 173 -2.70 5.36 11.32
C LEU A 173 -3.73 5.39 10.20
N LYS A 174 -3.26 5.09 8.99
CA LYS A 174 -4.09 4.96 7.79
C LYS A 174 -4.75 3.58 7.70
N PRO A 175 -5.62 3.33 6.70
CA PRO A 175 -6.33 2.06 6.55
C PRO A 175 -5.42 0.85 6.41
N ILE A 176 -4.20 1.03 5.90
CA ILE A 176 -3.21 -0.02 5.72
C ILE A 176 -1.95 0.29 6.53
N ILE A 177 -1.26 -0.75 6.98
CA ILE A 177 0.06 -0.71 7.58
C ILE A 177 1.04 -1.29 6.60
N TRP A 178 2.08 -0.54 6.28
CA TRP A 178 3.25 -1.03 5.57
C TRP A 178 4.35 -1.35 6.58
N GLN A 179 4.55 -2.65 6.86
CA GLN A 179 5.54 -3.10 7.83
C GLN A 179 6.87 -3.41 7.13
N THR A 180 7.89 -2.61 7.43
CA THR A 180 9.24 -2.77 6.87
C THR A 180 10.18 -3.37 7.91
N ARG A 181 10.90 -4.45 7.56
CA ARG A 181 11.92 -5.06 8.42
C ARG A 181 13.32 -5.01 7.83
N ARG A 182 13.47 -5.46 6.59
CA ARG A 182 14.73 -5.39 5.84
C ARG A 182 14.41 -4.78 4.48
N ALA A 183 15.01 -3.62 4.22
CA ALA A 183 14.93 -2.98 2.92
C ALA A 183 15.45 -3.94 1.83
N PHE A 184 14.88 -3.83 0.64
CA PHE A 184 15.33 -4.63 -0.49
C PHE A 184 16.75 -4.25 -0.89
N LYS A 185 17.60 -5.25 -1.09
CA LYS A 185 18.99 -5.06 -1.50
C LYS A 185 19.26 -5.86 -2.77
N PHE A 186 19.92 -5.22 -3.74
CA PHE A 186 20.46 -5.90 -4.91
C PHE A 186 21.74 -6.64 -4.52
N GLU A 187 21.82 -7.92 -4.88
CA GLU A 187 22.96 -8.79 -4.63
C GLU A 187 23.42 -9.43 -5.96
N ALA A 188 24.73 -9.57 -6.11
CA ALA A 188 25.37 -10.18 -7.26
C ALA A 188 26.35 -11.26 -6.77
N LEU A 189 26.18 -12.49 -7.28
CA LEU A 189 27.16 -13.56 -7.17
C LEU A 189 27.73 -13.78 -8.57
N ASP A 190 28.70 -12.94 -8.92
CA ASP A 190 29.32 -12.91 -10.24
C ASP A 190 30.85 -13.06 -10.21
N ASP A 191 31.40 -13.52 -9.07
CA ASP A 191 32.83 -13.83 -8.96
C ASP A 191 33.19 -15.09 -9.77
N LEU A 192 34.25 -15.00 -10.57
CA LEU A 192 34.83 -16.12 -11.32
C LEU A 192 35.37 -17.23 -10.41
N ASN A 193 35.79 -16.90 -9.19
CA ASN A 193 36.32 -17.85 -8.23
C ASN A 193 35.22 -18.53 -7.39
N SER A 194 33.96 -18.15 -7.58
CA SER A 194 32.86 -18.78 -6.86
C SER A 194 32.68 -20.23 -7.30
N GLU A 195 32.41 -21.11 -6.34
CA GLU A 195 32.12 -22.51 -6.62
C GLU A 195 30.93 -22.65 -7.59
N HIS A 196 29.94 -21.75 -7.49
CA HIS A 196 28.78 -21.74 -8.36
C HIS A 196 29.16 -21.43 -9.80
N THR A 197 29.92 -20.36 -10.03
CA THR A 197 30.37 -19.94 -11.36
C THR A 197 31.23 -21.03 -12.01
N PHE A 198 32.16 -21.61 -11.25
CA PHE A 198 33.03 -22.70 -11.73
C PHE A 198 32.23 -23.94 -12.16
N LYS A 199 31.22 -24.33 -11.37
CA LYS A 199 30.42 -25.53 -11.64
C LYS A 199 29.38 -25.33 -12.75
N ASN A 200 28.80 -24.15 -12.86
CA ASN A 200 27.59 -23.94 -13.65
C ASN A 200 27.78 -23.01 -14.85
N HIS A 201 28.93 -22.33 -14.99
CA HIS A 201 29.16 -21.33 -16.04
C HIS A 201 28.10 -20.20 -16.06
N GLU A 202 27.56 -19.86 -14.89
CA GLU A 202 26.50 -18.86 -14.70
C GLU A 202 26.81 -17.93 -13.53
N PHE A 203 26.31 -16.69 -13.62
CA PHE A 203 26.29 -15.69 -12.57
C PHE A 203 24.86 -15.53 -12.03
N LEU A 204 24.74 -15.18 -10.75
CA LEU A 204 23.43 -14.97 -10.11
C LEU A 204 23.25 -13.50 -9.75
N TYR A 205 22.10 -12.95 -10.06
CA TYR A 205 21.72 -11.58 -9.68
C TYR A 205 20.33 -11.60 -9.08
N GLY A 206 20.11 -10.89 -7.99
CA GLY A 206 18.81 -10.88 -7.35
C GLY A 206 18.57 -9.70 -6.43
N VAL A 207 17.33 -9.58 -6.00
CA VAL A 207 16.92 -8.65 -4.96
C VAL A 207 16.12 -9.40 -3.93
N ASP A 208 16.40 -9.18 -2.65
CA ASP A 208 15.63 -9.76 -1.55
C ASP A 208 15.33 -8.73 -0.47
N GLY A 209 14.21 -8.92 0.23
CA GLY A 209 13.72 -8.00 1.25
C GLY A 209 12.77 -8.68 2.22
N ARG A 210 12.52 -8.03 3.35
CA ARG A 210 11.62 -8.57 4.38
C ARG A 210 10.64 -7.50 4.86
N CYS A 211 9.36 -7.74 4.60
CA CYS A 211 8.27 -6.80 4.84
C CYS A 211 6.92 -7.52 4.75
N ASN A 212 5.85 -6.83 5.15
CA ASN A 212 4.48 -7.27 4.88
C ASN A 212 3.51 -6.09 4.98
N ALA A 213 2.29 -6.27 4.48
CA ALA A 213 1.18 -5.34 4.70
C ALA A 213 0.14 -5.94 5.66
N GLY A 214 -0.56 -5.09 6.40
CA GLY A 214 -1.71 -5.47 7.23
C GLY A 214 -2.73 -4.34 7.32
N PHE A 215 -3.91 -4.61 7.86
CA PHE A 215 -4.93 -3.58 8.05
C PHE A 215 -4.57 -2.64 9.19
N GLY A 216 -4.79 -1.35 9.03
CA GLY A 216 -4.79 -0.35 10.11
C GLY A 216 -6.21 -0.14 10.61
N PHE A 217 -6.64 1.12 10.70
CA PHE A 217 -7.97 1.48 11.21
C PHE A 217 -9.01 1.54 10.10
N TRP A 218 -10.03 0.69 10.21
CA TRP A 218 -11.18 0.67 9.31
C TRP A 218 -11.98 1.98 9.36
N GLN A 219 -11.93 2.70 10.48
CA GLN A 219 -12.58 4.00 10.66
C GLN A 219 -12.06 5.06 9.68
N THR A 220 -10.86 4.85 9.12
CA THR A 220 -10.18 5.83 8.26
C THR A 220 -10.43 5.61 6.77
N ALA A 221 -11.26 4.61 6.40
CA ALA A 221 -11.63 4.35 5.03
C ALA A 221 -13.10 3.95 4.90
N VAL A 222 -13.71 4.37 3.80
CA VAL A 222 -14.94 3.78 3.27
C VAL A 222 -14.63 3.11 1.93
N GLY A 223 -15.16 1.91 1.71
CA GLY A 223 -15.04 1.18 0.45
C GLY A 223 -16.37 1.01 -0.27
N SER A 224 -16.34 0.82 -1.58
CA SER A 224 -17.55 0.48 -2.34
C SER A 224 -17.23 -0.27 -3.63
N HIS A 225 -18.08 -1.22 -3.98
CA HIS A 225 -18.15 -1.84 -5.30
C HIS A 225 -19.30 -1.28 -6.16
N ALA A 226 -20.15 -0.41 -5.60
CA ALA A 226 -21.21 0.26 -6.35
C ALA A 226 -20.62 1.28 -7.33
N ALA A 227 -21.41 1.74 -8.30
CA ALA A 227 -20.96 2.76 -9.24
C ALA A 227 -20.51 4.04 -8.51
N LEU A 228 -19.40 4.64 -8.95
CA LEU A 228 -18.92 5.90 -8.42
C LEU A 228 -19.78 7.05 -8.94
N THR A 229 -20.84 7.37 -8.21
CA THR A 229 -21.77 8.48 -8.51
C THR A 229 -21.67 9.55 -7.44
N VAL A 230 -22.19 10.76 -7.72
CA VAL A 230 -22.27 11.84 -6.72
C VAL A 230 -23.08 11.40 -5.48
N GLU A 231 -24.13 10.60 -5.68
CA GLU A 231 -24.95 10.07 -4.58
C GLU A 231 -24.14 9.12 -3.69
N ASN A 232 -23.42 8.18 -4.29
CA ASN A 232 -22.61 7.21 -3.53
C ASN A 232 -21.39 7.86 -2.89
N TYR A 233 -20.78 8.85 -3.55
CA TYR A 233 -19.72 9.67 -2.96
C TYR A 233 -20.21 10.42 -1.72
N LYS A 234 -21.40 11.03 -1.79
CA LYS A 234 -22.03 11.71 -0.64
C LYS A 234 -22.26 10.74 0.52
N LYS A 235 -22.82 9.55 0.26
CA LYS A 235 -23.00 8.50 1.30
C LYS A 235 -21.68 8.11 1.94
N ALA A 236 -20.61 7.92 1.16
CA ALA A 236 -19.29 7.60 1.69
C ALA A 236 -18.74 8.72 2.59
N ASN A 237 -18.94 9.99 2.19
CA ASN A 237 -18.53 11.16 2.97
C ASN A 237 -19.29 11.22 4.32
N GLU A 238 -20.59 10.93 4.31
CA GLU A 238 -21.43 10.87 5.51
C GLU A 238 -21.04 9.72 6.45
N LEU A 239 -20.78 8.52 5.93
CA LEU A 239 -20.32 7.38 6.75
C LEU A 239 -19.00 7.69 7.45
N LEU A 240 -18.00 8.17 6.70
CA LEU A 240 -16.67 8.43 7.23
C LEU A 240 -16.69 9.53 8.33
N ARG A 241 -17.50 10.57 8.14
CA ARG A 241 -17.61 11.69 9.11
C ARG A 241 -18.60 11.42 10.24
N GLY A 242 -19.46 10.43 10.09
CA GLY A 242 -20.54 10.10 11.03
C GLY A 242 -20.11 9.25 12.22
N MET A 243 -18.90 8.68 12.18
CA MET A 243 -18.38 7.81 13.23
C MET A 243 -18.08 8.59 14.51
N LYS A 244 -18.51 8.03 15.65
CA LYS A 244 -18.33 8.62 16.99
C LYS A 244 -17.61 7.64 17.91
N GLY A 245 -16.82 8.18 18.84
CA GLY A 245 -16.18 7.40 19.89
C GLY A 245 -17.18 6.96 20.97
N THR A 246 -16.68 6.21 21.95
CA THR A 246 -17.44 5.71 23.11
C THR A 246 -18.08 6.82 23.94
N ASN A 247 -17.50 8.02 23.91
CA ASN A 247 -18.01 9.19 24.61
C ASN A 247 -19.10 9.96 23.83
N GLY A 248 -19.44 9.52 22.62
CA GLY A 248 -20.42 10.16 21.77
C GLY A 248 -19.90 11.35 20.95
N GLU A 249 -18.62 11.70 21.08
CA GLU A 249 -17.98 12.74 20.28
C GLU A 249 -17.54 12.20 18.91
N PRO A 250 -17.56 13.03 17.84
CA PRO A 250 -17.03 12.62 16.53
C PRO A 250 -15.56 12.21 16.62
N LEU A 251 -15.18 11.14 15.91
CA LEU A 251 -13.77 10.70 15.84
C LEU A 251 -12.84 11.66 15.08
N GLY A 252 -13.39 12.75 14.52
CA GLY A 252 -12.61 13.74 13.77
C GLY A 252 -12.11 13.22 12.41
N ILE A 253 -12.62 12.08 11.93
CA ILE A 253 -12.27 11.55 10.61
C ILE A 253 -12.91 12.40 9.53
N ARG A 254 -12.12 12.74 8.51
CA ARG A 254 -12.58 13.51 7.34
C ARG A 254 -12.01 12.95 6.05
N PRO A 255 -12.79 12.90 4.97
CA PRO A 255 -12.28 12.43 3.71
C PRO A 255 -11.27 13.42 3.15
N THR A 256 -10.12 12.92 2.71
CA THR A 256 -9.07 13.74 2.09
C THR A 256 -8.62 13.18 0.75
N THR A 257 -8.87 11.91 0.47
CA THR A 257 -8.39 11.23 -0.73
C THR A 257 -9.41 10.22 -1.24
N LEU A 258 -9.75 10.33 -2.52
CA LEU A 258 -10.52 9.36 -3.28
C LEU A 258 -9.56 8.49 -4.09
N VAL A 259 -9.51 7.20 -3.76
CA VAL A 259 -8.68 6.20 -4.43
C VAL A 259 -9.52 5.43 -5.42
N VAL A 260 -9.07 5.39 -6.67
CA VAL A 260 -9.79 4.74 -7.78
C VAL A 260 -8.85 3.93 -8.65
N GLY A 261 -9.43 2.93 -9.33
CA GLY A 261 -8.79 2.23 -10.42
C GLY A 261 -9.08 2.85 -11.79
N PRO A 262 -8.57 2.23 -12.86
CA PRO A 262 -8.67 2.75 -14.22
C PRO A 262 -10.11 2.95 -14.72
N LYS A 263 -11.07 2.10 -14.30
CA LYS A 263 -12.47 2.18 -14.75
C LYS A 263 -13.22 3.33 -14.07
N ASN A 264 -12.92 3.60 -12.80
CA ASN A 264 -13.57 4.68 -12.03
C ASN A 264 -12.89 6.05 -12.21
N ARG A 265 -11.75 6.13 -12.91
CA ARG A 265 -10.98 7.36 -13.08
C ARG A 265 -11.77 8.50 -13.73
N ALA A 266 -12.55 8.20 -14.76
CA ALA A 266 -13.33 9.22 -15.47
C ALA A 266 -14.40 9.83 -14.54
N ASP A 267 -15.13 8.97 -13.83
CA ASP A 267 -16.17 9.38 -12.88
C ASP A 267 -15.59 10.17 -11.71
N ALA A 268 -14.43 9.75 -11.17
CA ALA A 268 -13.72 10.49 -10.14
C ALA A 268 -13.40 11.93 -10.57
N LYS A 269 -12.92 12.11 -11.80
CA LYS A 269 -12.64 13.45 -12.36
C LYS A 269 -13.89 14.27 -12.57
N LEU A 270 -14.99 13.65 -13.01
CA LEU A 270 -16.27 14.35 -13.15
C LEU A 270 -16.80 14.85 -11.80
N ILE A 271 -16.60 14.07 -10.73
CA ILE A 271 -17.07 14.44 -9.39
C ILE A 271 -16.14 15.47 -8.73
N ILE A 272 -14.82 15.29 -8.81
CA ILE A 272 -13.85 16.04 -7.99
C ILE A 272 -13.13 17.14 -8.78
N ASP A 273 -12.87 16.95 -10.08
CA ASP A 273 -12.08 17.88 -10.89
C ASP A 273 -12.91 18.76 -11.82
N ALA A 274 -14.18 18.43 -12.09
CA ALA A 274 -15.05 19.27 -12.91
C ALA A 274 -15.58 20.46 -12.10
N MET A 275 -15.39 21.69 -12.60
CA MET A 275 -15.92 22.90 -11.94
C MET A 275 -17.43 23.06 -12.09
N LEU A 276 -17.99 22.55 -13.20
CA LEU A 276 -19.40 22.73 -13.57
C LEU A 276 -20.07 21.37 -13.80
N VAL A 277 -21.36 21.28 -13.48
CA VAL A 277 -22.24 20.12 -13.68
C VAL A 277 -23.57 20.54 -14.32
N ASN A 278 -24.37 19.57 -14.80
CA ASN A 278 -25.76 19.77 -15.24
C ASN A 278 -26.03 20.98 -16.18
N GLY A 279 -25.12 21.25 -17.13
CA GLY A 279 -25.32 22.34 -18.09
C GLY A 279 -24.90 23.73 -17.61
N GLY A 280 -24.14 23.84 -16.52
CA GLY A 280 -23.48 25.08 -16.10
C GLY A 280 -23.52 25.39 -14.61
N ASP A 281 -24.13 24.53 -13.80
CA ASP A 281 -24.22 24.71 -12.35
C ASP A 281 -22.86 24.47 -11.68
N SER A 282 -22.59 25.20 -10.60
CA SER A 282 -21.36 25.01 -9.81
C SER A 282 -21.33 23.64 -9.14
N ASN A 283 -20.21 22.93 -9.30
CA ASN A 283 -19.97 21.67 -8.60
C ASN A 283 -19.52 21.93 -7.16
N ILE A 284 -20.33 21.53 -6.18
CA ILE A 284 -20.01 21.67 -4.75
C ILE A 284 -18.85 20.77 -4.29
N TRP A 285 -18.52 19.73 -5.06
CA TRP A 285 -17.46 18.76 -4.75
C TRP A 285 -16.14 19.09 -5.47
N TYR A 286 -16.08 20.21 -6.20
CA TYR A 286 -14.89 20.63 -6.90
C TYR A 286 -13.72 20.79 -5.93
N LYS A 287 -12.68 19.98 -6.11
CA LYS A 287 -11.46 19.89 -5.29
C LYS A 287 -11.71 19.54 -3.82
N ASP A 288 -12.81 18.86 -3.51
CA ASP A 288 -13.14 18.41 -2.14
C ASP A 288 -12.08 17.47 -1.57
N VAL A 289 -11.58 16.53 -2.39
CA VAL A 289 -10.51 15.59 -2.03
C VAL A 289 -9.47 15.46 -3.15
N LYS A 290 -8.33 14.83 -2.85
CA LYS A 290 -7.34 14.46 -3.86
C LYS A 290 -7.71 13.13 -4.53
N ILE A 291 -7.55 13.02 -5.85
CA ILE A 291 -7.69 11.73 -6.54
C ILE A 291 -6.35 11.00 -6.53
N VAL A 292 -6.36 9.74 -6.12
CA VAL A 292 -5.26 8.78 -6.33
C VAL A 292 -5.74 7.71 -7.30
N ASP A 293 -5.16 7.74 -8.50
CA ASP A 293 -5.43 6.80 -9.58
C ASP A 293 -4.35 5.71 -9.58
N SER A 294 -4.69 4.51 -9.11
CA SER A 294 -3.75 3.42 -8.94
C SER A 294 -4.13 2.22 -9.82
N PRO A 295 -3.20 1.71 -10.65
CA PRO A 295 -3.45 0.54 -11.49
C PRO A 295 -3.56 -0.77 -10.68
N TYR A 296 -3.30 -0.72 -9.38
CA TYR A 296 -3.39 -1.88 -8.47
C TYR A 296 -4.76 -2.00 -7.81
N ILE A 297 -5.66 -1.04 -8.04
CA ILE A 297 -7.07 -1.22 -7.73
C ILE A 297 -7.67 -2.13 -8.78
N THR A 298 -7.97 -3.36 -8.38
CA THR A 298 -8.49 -4.39 -9.27
C THR A 298 -9.73 -5.00 -8.66
N THR A 299 -10.72 -5.32 -9.48
CA THR A 299 -11.83 -6.18 -9.06
C THR A 299 -11.26 -7.59 -8.85
N PRO A 300 -11.48 -8.24 -7.70
CA PRO A 300 -11.18 -9.67 -7.56
C PRO A 300 -11.90 -10.45 -8.66
N ALA A 301 -11.19 -11.35 -9.32
CA ALA A 301 -11.75 -12.24 -10.34
C ALA A 301 -12.77 -13.23 -9.74
#